data_AF-A0A2E1WDQ9-F1
#
_entry.id   AF-A0A2E1WDQ9-F1
#
_cell.length_a   1.000
_cell.length_b   1.000
_cell.length_c   1.000
_cell.angle_alpha   90.00
_cell.angle_beta   90.00
_cell.angle_gamma   90.00
#
_symmetry.space_group_name_H-M   'P 1'
#
loop_
_entity.id
_entity.type
_entity.pdbx_description
1 polymer ?
#
loop_
_entity_poly.entity_id
_entity_poly.type
_entity_poly.pdbx_seq_one_letter_code
_entity_poly.pdbx_strand_id
1 'polypeptide(L)'
;MSLIDSISGKLFVKNPTEAIIDIGGFRFRVNISVSAYESLPRQGEQVDLLTYLHVKEDILNLFGFKDNSERSLFMNLNTISGIGPRSAMNILSGTNPDEFKSQI
;
A
#
# COMPACT_ATOMS: atom_id res chain seq x y z
N MET A 1 -2.34 14.47 -7.62
CA MET A 1 -3.71 14.20 -7.12
C MET A 1 -4.05 12.78 -7.53
N SER A 2 -4.35 11.88 -6.58
CA SER A 2 -4.78 10.50 -6.85
C SER A 2 -6.30 10.48 -7.00
N LEU A 3 -6.84 9.67 -7.92
CA LEU A 3 -8.30 9.51 -8.08
C LEU A 3 -8.92 8.89 -6.82
N ILE A 4 -8.22 7.94 -6.21
CA ILE A 4 -8.62 7.28 -4.96
C ILE A 4 -7.67 7.82 -3.88
N ASP A 5 -8.19 8.65 -2.99
CA ASP A 5 -7.41 9.25 -1.89
C ASP A 5 -7.37 8.34 -0.67
N SER A 6 -8.49 7.69 -0.37
CA SER A 6 -8.63 6.72 0.72
C SER A 6 -9.73 5.71 0.42
N ILE A 7 -9.74 4.61 1.17
CA ILE A 7 -10.77 3.58 1.14
C ILE A 7 -11.27 3.38 2.57
N SER A 8 -12.59 3.45 2.74
CA SER A 8 -13.28 3.13 4.00
C SER A 8 -14.17 1.91 3.79
N GLY A 9 -13.98 0.85 4.58
CA GLY A 9 -14.75 -0.38 4.43
C GLY A 9 -14.41 -1.43 5.48
N LYS A 10 -14.86 -2.66 5.25
CA LYS A 10 -14.52 -3.79 6.11
C LYS A 10 -13.25 -4.48 5.62
N LEU A 11 -12.35 -4.80 6.54
CA LEU A 11 -11.16 -5.57 6.19
C LEU A 11 -11.55 -7.02 5.86
N PHE A 12 -11.50 -7.39 4.59
CA PHE A 12 -11.90 -8.72 4.14
C PHE A 12 -10.81 -9.76 4.34
N VAL A 13 -9.56 -9.43 4.03
CA VAL A 13 -8.36 -10.26 4.22
C VAL A 13 -7.15 -9.32 4.36
N LYS A 14 -6.13 -9.71 5.13
CA LYS A 14 -4.81 -9.08 5.13
C LYS A 14 -3.67 -10.09 5.15
N ASN A 15 -2.57 -9.74 4.51
CA ASN A 15 -1.25 -10.35 4.63
C ASN A 15 -0.19 -9.23 4.62
N PRO A 16 1.10 -9.52 4.89
CA PRO A 16 2.11 -8.48 5.01
C PRO A 16 2.32 -7.55 3.80
N THR A 17 1.88 -7.95 2.61
CA THR A 17 2.06 -7.17 1.37
C THR A 17 0.75 -6.65 0.79
N GLU A 18 -0.40 -7.19 1.22
CA GLU A 18 -1.71 -6.86 0.65
C GLU A 18 -2.82 -6.82 1.70
N ALA A 19 -3.75 -5.89 1.53
CA ALA A 19 -5.06 -5.90 2.16
C ALA A 19 -6.17 -5.92 1.12
N ILE A 20 -7.26 -6.62 1.42
CA ILE A 20 -8.49 -6.58 0.66
C ILE A 20 -9.55 -5.89 1.50
N ILE A 21 -10.11 -4.80 0.99
CA ILE A 21 -11.16 -4.03 1.66
C ILE A 21 -12.48 -4.18 0.91
N ASP A 22 -13.53 -4.56 1.63
CA ASP A 22 -14.89 -4.71 1.14
C ASP A 22 -15.69 -3.42 1.37
N ILE A 23 -16.19 -2.84 0.27
CA ILE A 23 -17.08 -1.68 0.27
C ILE A 23 -18.39 -2.11 -0.42
N GLY A 24 -19.38 -2.49 0.38
CA GLY A 24 -20.71 -2.83 -0.14
C GLY A 24 -20.72 -3.98 -1.13
N GLY A 25 -19.81 -4.96 -0.97
CA GLY A 25 -19.66 -6.11 -1.87
C GLY A 25 -18.59 -5.93 -2.96
N PHE A 26 -18.04 -4.73 -3.15
CA PHE A 26 -16.88 -4.49 -4.01
C PHE A 26 -15.59 -4.66 -3.22
N ARG A 27 -14.68 -5.49 -3.70
CA ARG A 27 -13.42 -5.78 -3.01
C ARG A 27 -12.23 -5.22 -3.75
N PHE A 28 -11.52 -4.31 -3.08
CA PHE A 28 -10.32 -3.68 -3.62
C PHE A 28 -9.08 -4.34 -3.03
N ARG A 29 -8.17 -4.78 -3.89
CA ARG A 29 -6.83 -5.18 -3.47
C ARG A 29 -5.96 -3.94 -3.34
N VAL A 30 -5.31 -3.80 -2.20
CA VAL A 30 -4.42 -2.68 -1.86
C VAL A 30 -3.07 -3.26 -1.47
N ASN A 31 -2.01 -2.84 -2.16
CA ASN A 31 -0.63 -3.15 -1.78
C ASN A 31 -0.27 -2.33 -0.55
N ILE A 32 0.24 -2.97 0.50
CA ILE A 32 0.55 -2.33 1.78
C ILE A 32 1.97 -2.64 2.23
N SER A 33 2.51 -1.81 3.11
CA SER A 33 3.79 -2.06 3.76
C SER A 33 3.58 -2.99 4.95
N VAL A 34 4.67 -3.55 5.48
CA VAL A 34 4.61 -4.29 6.75
C VAL A 34 4.10 -3.39 7.88
N SER A 35 4.50 -2.11 7.90
CA SER A 35 4.04 -1.15 8.91
C SER A 35 2.54 -0.90 8.83
N ALA A 36 1.99 -0.78 7.63
CA ALA A 36 0.56 -0.67 7.43
C ALA A 36 -0.16 -1.96 7.85
N TYR A 37 0.36 -3.14 7.47
CA TYR A 37 -0.20 -4.44 7.88
C TYR A 37 -0.33 -4.60 9.40
N GLU A 38 0.69 -4.19 10.15
CA GLU A 38 0.70 -4.22 11.62
C GLU A 38 -0.32 -3.27 12.24
N SER A 39 -0.59 -2.13 11.60
CA SER A 39 -1.60 -1.18 12.05
C SER A 39 -3.05 -1.56 11.70
N LEU A 40 -3.24 -2.45 10.73
CA LEU A 40 -4.57 -2.83 10.28
C LEU A 40 -5.35 -3.59 11.38
N PRO A 41 -6.67 -3.39 11.47
CA PRO A 41 -7.52 -4.08 12.43
C PRO A 41 -7.63 -5.59 12.13
N ARG A 42 -8.49 -6.30 12.88
CA ARG A 42 -8.77 -7.71 12.60
C ARG A 42 -9.66 -7.85 11.37
N GLN A 43 -9.62 -9.02 10.75
CA GLN A 43 -10.51 -9.36 9.65
C GLN A 43 -11.98 -9.22 10.09
N GLY A 44 -12.80 -8.56 9.26
CA GLY A 44 -14.21 -8.27 9.50
C GLY A 44 -14.48 -6.90 10.15
N GLU A 45 -13.45 -6.24 10.69
CA GLU A 45 -13.58 -4.92 11.33
C GLU A 45 -13.49 -3.78 10.31
N GLN A 46 -14.01 -2.61 10.70
CA GLN A 46 -13.96 -1.39 9.89
C GLN A 46 -12.53 -0.85 9.82
N VAL A 47 -12.12 -0.38 8.64
CA VAL A 47 -10.83 0.24 8.39
C VAL A 47 -10.98 1.46 7.48
N ASP A 48 -10.22 2.51 7.79
CA ASP A 48 -9.94 3.62 6.90
C ASP A 48 -8.46 3.56 6.51
N LEU A 49 -8.18 3.47 5.22
CA LEU A 49 -6.82 3.35 4.70
C LEU A 49 -6.57 4.46 3.69
N LEU A 50 -5.51 5.25 3.91
CA LEU A 50 -5.06 6.23 2.92
C LEU A 50 -4.47 5.48 1.74
N THR A 51 -4.68 5.99 0.53
CA THR A 51 -4.24 5.31 -0.69
C THR A 51 -3.54 6.22 -1.69
N TYR A 52 -2.87 5.58 -2.63
CA TYR A 52 -2.33 6.19 -3.85
C TYR A 52 -2.55 5.24 -5.03
N LEU A 53 -3.29 5.72 -6.04
CA LEU A 53 -3.50 5.00 -7.28
C LEU A 53 -2.34 5.31 -8.24
N HIS A 54 -1.51 4.31 -8.49
CA HIS A 54 -0.48 4.35 -9.50
C HIS A 54 -1.04 3.86 -10.84
N VAL A 55 -1.00 4.75 -11.84
CA VAL A 55 -1.46 4.48 -13.21
C VAL A 55 -0.27 4.53 -14.16
N LYS A 56 -0.07 3.45 -14.91
CA LYS A 56 0.78 3.37 -16.10
C LYS A 56 -0.02 2.77 -17.24
N GLU A 57 0.55 2.74 -18.45
CA GLU A 57 -0.13 2.28 -19.67
C GLU A 57 -0.91 0.97 -19.48
N ASP A 58 -0.30 -0.03 -18.84
CA ASP A 58 -0.92 -1.36 -18.65
C ASP A 58 -1.12 -1.76 -17.19
N ILE A 59 -0.96 -0.83 -16.23
CA ILE A 59 -0.94 -1.17 -14.80
C ILE A 59 -1.75 -0.16 -13.98
N LEU A 60 -2.67 -0.70 -13.18
CA LEU A 60 -3.40 0.01 -12.12
C LEU A 60 -3.09 -0.65 -10.77
N ASN A 61 -2.24 -0.02 -9.98
CA ASN A 61 -1.90 -0.48 -8.65
C ASN A 61 -2.38 0.50 -7.59
N LEU A 62 -3.11 0.00 -6.60
CA LEU A 62 -3.47 0.77 -5.43
C LEU A 62 -2.49 0.46 -4.30
N PHE A 63 -1.88 1.49 -3.72
CA PHE A 63 -1.01 1.40 -2.56
C PHE A 63 -1.70 2.00 -1.34
N GLY A 64 -1.51 1.42 -0.17
CA GLY A 64 -2.20 1.77 1.07
C GLY A 64 -1.23 2.10 2.20
N PHE A 65 -1.62 3.07 3.04
CA PHE A 65 -0.78 3.65 4.09
C PHE A 65 -1.61 3.88 5.35
N LYS A 66 -1.00 3.64 6.51
CA LYS A 66 -1.64 3.82 7.83
C LYS A 66 -1.90 5.29 8.16
N ASP A 67 -1.04 6.18 7.67
CA ASP A 67 -1.09 7.61 7.97
C ASP A 67 -0.47 8.47 6.86
N ASN A 68 -0.64 9.78 6.99
CA ASN A 68 -0.14 10.74 5.99
C ASN A 68 1.40 10.79 5.94
N SER A 69 2.10 10.49 7.03
CA SER A 69 3.56 10.50 7.07
C SER A 69 4.12 9.37 6.22
N GLU A 70 3.55 8.16 6.36
CA GLU A 70 3.90 7.00 5.55
C GLU A 70 3.58 7.23 4.06
N ARG A 71 2.38 7.74 3.76
CA ARG A 71 2.01 8.11 2.37
C ARG A 71 2.95 9.16 1.78
N SER A 72 3.32 10.18 2.55
CA SER A 72 4.22 11.24 2.08
C SER A 72 5.62 10.70 1.81
N LEU A 73 6.13 9.83 2.69
CA LEU A 73 7.42 9.18 2.48
C LEU A 73 7.42 8.30 1.22
N PHE A 74 6.38 7.50 1.00
CA PHE A 74 6.21 6.74 -0.24
C PHE A 74 6.29 7.63 -1.49
N MET A 75 5.54 8.74 -1.47
CA MET A 75 5.48 9.67 -2.60
C MET A 75 6.83 10.31 -2.86
N ASN A 76 7.53 10.74 -1.80
CA ASN A 76 8.88 11.30 -1.89
C ASN A 76 9.88 10.29 -2.46
N LEU A 77 9.86 9.03 -1.98
CA LEU A 77 10.72 7.97 -2.48
C LEU A 77 10.51 7.73 -3.99
N ASN A 78 9.26 7.74 -4.46
CA ASN A 78 8.95 7.55 -5.88
C ASN A 78 9.39 8.72 -6.79
N THR A 79 9.82 9.86 -6.24
CA THR A 79 10.43 10.95 -7.03
C THR A 79 11.90 10.73 -7.33
N ILE A 80 12.57 9.84 -6.58
CA ILE A 80 13.99 9.56 -6.74
C ILE A 80 14.19 8.68 -7.97
N SER A 81 15.09 9.10 -8.86
CA SER A 81 15.44 8.34 -10.06
C SER A 81 15.86 6.91 -9.71
N GLY A 82 15.22 5.92 -10.33
CA GLY A 82 15.48 4.50 -10.07
C GLY A 82 14.68 3.87 -8.92
N ILE A 83 13.91 4.66 -8.15
CA ILE A 83 13.02 4.13 -7.11
C ILE A 83 11.59 4.14 -7.62
N GLY A 84 11.08 2.94 -7.94
CA GLY A 84 9.67 2.74 -8.29
C GLY A 84 8.80 2.36 -7.08
N PRO A 85 7.47 2.30 -7.26
CA PRO A 85 6.51 2.00 -6.19
C PRO A 85 6.85 0.75 -5.37
N ARG A 86 7.26 -0.34 -6.02
CA ARG A 86 7.63 -1.57 -5.32
C ARG A 86 8.87 -1.40 -4.43
N SER A 87 9.90 -0.72 -4.93
CA SER A 87 11.09 -0.40 -4.14
C SER A 87 10.76 0.52 -2.98
N ALA A 88 9.90 1.52 -3.19
CA ALA A 88 9.43 2.38 -2.11
C ALA A 88 8.69 1.59 -1.01
N MET A 89 7.82 0.63 -1.37
CA MET A 89 7.15 -0.24 -0.39
C MET A 89 8.12 -1.10 0.42
N ASN A 90 9.19 -1.60 -0.20
CA ASN A 90 10.23 -2.38 0.49
C ASN A 90 10.96 -1.51 1.52
N ILE A 91 11.34 -0.28 1.14
CA ILE A 91 11.98 0.68 2.05
C ILE A 91 11.07 0.99 3.24
N LEU A 92 9.77 1.22 3.00
CA LEU A 92 8.79 1.45 4.07
C LEU A 92 8.60 0.24 4.99
N SER A 93 8.87 -0.96 4.49
CA SER A 93 8.80 -2.20 5.27
C SER A 93 10.12 -2.50 6.01
N GLY A 94 11.09 -1.58 5.97
CA GLY A 94 12.40 -1.76 6.62
C GLY A 94 13.31 -2.77 5.90
N THR A 95 12.95 -3.22 4.71
CA THR A 95 13.78 -4.13 3.89
C THR A 95 14.65 -3.31 2.96
N ASN A 96 15.98 -3.49 3.03
CA ASN A 96 16.87 -2.83 2.10
C ASN A 96 16.55 -3.30 0.66
N PRO A 97 16.30 -2.38 -0.31
CA PRO A 97 16.07 -2.75 -1.70
C PRO A 97 17.15 -3.67 -2.29
N ASP A 98 18.40 -3.52 -1.85
CA ASP A 98 19.53 -4.34 -2.29
C ASP A 98 19.53 -5.73 -1.65
N GLU A 99 19.01 -5.89 -0.43
CA GLU A 99 18.82 -7.21 0.21
C GLU A 99 17.65 -7.99 -0.40
N PHE A 100 16.63 -7.31 -0.95
CA PHE A 100 15.51 -8.00 -1.60
C PHE A 100 15.91 -8.63 -2.94
N LYS A 101 16.83 -8.01 -3.69
CA LYS A 101 17.33 -8.55 -4.97
C LYS A 101 18.10 -9.86 -4.83
N SER A 102 18.63 -10.18 -3.65
CA SER A 102 19.34 -11.43 -3.39
C SER A 102 18.45 -12.57 -2.90
N GLN A 103 17.16 -12.31 -2.65
CA GLN A 103 16.17 -13.30 -2.19
C GLN A 103 15.22 -13.80 -3.28
N ILE A 104 15.47 -13.46 -4.55
CA ILE A 104 14.69 -13.92 -5.73
C ILE A 104 15.62 -14.48 -6.78
#